data_AF-A0A2N9MKA2-F1
#
_entry.id   AF-A0A2N9MKA2-F1
#
_cell.length_a   1.000
_cell.length_b   1.000
_cell.length_c   1.000
_cell.angle_alpha   90.00
_cell.angle_beta   90.00
_cell.angle_gamma   90.00
#
_symmetry.space_group_name_H-M   'P 1'
#
loop_
_entity.id
_entity.type
_entity.pdbx_description
1 polymer ?
#
loop_
_entity_poly.entity_id
_entity_poly.type
_entity_poly.pdbx_seq_one_letter_code
_entity_poly.pdbx_strand_id
1 'polypeptide(L)'
;MSAGNGSSSSIPKEAVLDQLARIRGSRPFRTSKRCLSLLEYVVEQALDGHLERLKERSLGAQVFGRDPGYDTGQDPIVRYTAGEVRKRLAQYYQEPGHEHELRMDFPSGSYVPEFHLAPEPLPPPPPASKPRRRVWLALPASVLLILAGALWVLSWRSATVVDRFWEPVFSDSSPVLLSVGEAKVYGFREPLRSEIAKQAAESYKAGRPVPLVKGQLEELLPVWGEYIAIGNSVCVARLAAFLSRHGKNFSARGASATSLADLRAGPAVLIGAFSNDWTLRLTDGFRFALKYDSTRSIGAIWDRTKPQDEGWKVGDVWPHPETWTDYGLVSRIRHPSTGRVVITALGVDHCGSEAAAELLTSAEYLGEALRNVPSGWDRKNIQIVFSSPVVGDNVGPPKPLAVHVW
;
A
#
# COMPACT_ATOMS: atom_id res chain seq x y z
N MET A 1 13.16 60.67 34.76
CA MET A 1 12.37 61.63 33.95
C MET A 1 11.86 60.85 32.75
N SER A 2 10.63 60.33 32.79
CA SER A 2 9.44 60.90 32.12
C SER A 2 9.69 61.30 30.66
N ALA A 3 8.85 60.99 29.69
CA ALA A 3 7.65 60.17 29.55
C ALA A 3 7.39 60.11 28.02
N GLY A 4 6.64 59.12 27.54
CA GLY A 4 6.26 59.04 26.12
C GLY A 4 5.17 58.01 25.89
N ASN A 5 4.00 58.25 26.47
CA ASN A 5 2.74 57.54 26.22
C ASN A 5 2.42 57.52 24.71
N GLY A 6 2.48 56.34 24.09
CA GLY A 6 1.78 56.06 22.84
C GLY A 6 0.37 55.61 23.17
N SER A 7 -0.61 56.45 22.87
CA SER A 7 -2.05 56.20 23.05
C SER A 7 -2.46 54.84 22.49
N SER A 8 -3.04 53.97 23.31
CA SER A 8 -3.85 52.85 22.85
C SER A 8 -5.06 53.40 22.12
N SER A 9 -5.00 53.48 20.78
CA SER A 9 -6.19 53.78 19.98
C SER A 9 -7.15 52.60 20.14
N SER A 10 -8.12 52.71 21.05
CA SER A 10 -9.22 51.77 21.10
C SER A 10 -9.98 51.85 19.78
N ILE A 11 -9.97 50.77 19.01
CA ILE A 11 -10.68 50.69 17.73
C ILE A 11 -12.18 50.89 17.99
N PRO A 12 -12.86 51.85 17.33
CA PRO A 12 -14.28 52.07 17.54
C PRO A 12 -15.12 50.83 17.20
N LYS A 13 -16.12 50.52 18.03
CA LYS A 13 -17.05 49.38 17.81
C LYS A 13 -17.70 49.43 16.43
N GLU A 14 -18.08 50.64 15.97
CA GLU A 14 -18.68 50.87 14.66
C GLU A 14 -17.75 50.47 13.50
N ALA A 15 -16.45 50.77 13.59
CA ALA A 15 -15.48 50.40 12.57
C ALA A 15 -15.31 48.88 12.42
N VAL A 16 -15.41 48.14 13.54
CA VAL A 16 -15.38 46.66 13.52
C VAL A 16 -16.65 46.10 12.88
N LEU A 17 -17.82 46.66 13.19
CA LEU A 17 -19.10 46.23 12.61
C LEU A 17 -19.16 46.51 11.11
N ASP A 18 -18.68 47.66 10.65
CA ASP A 18 -18.56 47.99 9.23
C ASP A 18 -17.65 47.00 8.49
N GLN A 19 -16.53 46.63 9.13
CA GLN A 19 -15.63 45.64 8.55
C GLN A 19 -16.27 44.25 8.47
N LEU A 20 -17.00 43.84 9.52
CA LEU A 20 -17.75 42.59 9.50
C LEU A 20 -18.81 42.57 8.38
N ALA A 21 -19.50 43.69 8.16
CA ALA A 21 -20.47 43.83 7.08
C ALA A 21 -19.83 43.69 5.68
N ARG A 22 -18.63 44.27 5.47
CA ARG A 22 -17.85 44.08 4.24
C ARG A 22 -17.44 42.62 4.03
N ILE A 23 -16.88 41.99 5.07
CA ILE A 23 -16.46 40.57 5.02
C ILE A 23 -17.66 39.67 4.72
N ARG A 24 -18.83 39.94 5.30
CA ARG A 24 -20.06 39.17 5.06
C ARG A 24 -20.46 39.12 3.58
N GLY A 25 -20.30 40.23 2.86
CA GLY A 25 -20.60 40.32 1.42
C GLY A 25 -19.52 39.76 0.49
N SER A 26 -18.35 39.42 1.02
CA SER A 26 -17.17 39.06 0.23
C SER A 26 -17.25 37.67 -0.41
N ARG A 27 -16.50 37.46 -1.50
CA ARG A 27 -16.46 36.19 -2.23
C ARG A 27 -16.02 34.99 -1.35
N PRO A 28 -15.01 35.10 -0.45
CA PRO A 28 -14.60 33.98 0.41
C PRO A 28 -15.66 33.54 1.42
N PHE A 29 -16.55 34.45 1.84
CA PHE A 29 -17.50 34.20 2.93
C PHE A 29 -18.95 34.00 2.48
N ARG A 30 -19.40 34.58 1.36
CA ARG A 30 -20.79 34.51 0.89
C ARG A 30 -21.35 33.09 0.68
N THR A 31 -20.48 32.09 0.50
CA THR A 31 -20.85 30.70 0.22
C THR A 31 -20.95 29.82 1.46
N SER A 32 -20.54 30.28 2.64
CA SER A 32 -20.49 29.45 3.86
C SER A 32 -21.21 30.10 5.05
N LYS A 33 -22.49 29.74 5.22
CA LYS A 33 -23.30 30.17 6.38
C LYS A 33 -22.63 29.82 7.71
N ARG A 34 -22.02 28.63 7.79
CA ARG A 34 -21.39 28.13 9.02
C ARG A 34 -20.18 28.95 9.47
N CYS A 35 -19.34 29.41 8.53
CA CYS A 35 -18.21 30.28 8.86
C CYS A 35 -18.66 31.69 9.24
N LEU A 36 -19.69 32.20 8.57
CA LEU A 36 -20.31 33.47 8.90
C LEU A 36 -20.93 33.46 10.29
N SER A 37 -21.74 32.46 10.64
CA SER A 37 -22.38 32.37 11.95
C SER A 37 -21.36 32.31 13.10
N LEU A 38 -20.23 31.63 12.90
CA LEU A 38 -19.15 31.65 13.89
C LEU A 38 -18.51 33.03 13.98
N LEU A 39 -18.14 33.64 12.84
CA LEU A 39 -17.45 34.92 12.80
C LEU A 39 -18.31 36.07 13.37
N GLU A 40 -19.59 36.13 13.02
CA GLU A 40 -20.54 37.12 13.53
C GLU A 40 -20.69 36.98 15.05
N TYR A 41 -20.94 35.77 15.54
CA TYR A 41 -21.12 35.51 16.96
C TYR A 41 -19.88 35.88 17.78
N VAL A 42 -18.67 35.50 17.34
CA VAL A 42 -17.45 35.80 18.11
C VAL A 42 -17.11 37.29 18.12
N VAL A 43 -17.39 38.02 17.02
CA VAL A 43 -17.19 39.47 16.96
C VAL A 43 -18.18 40.19 17.86
N GLU A 44 -19.46 39.82 17.83
CA GLU A 44 -20.49 40.40 18.71
C GLU A 44 -20.14 40.21 20.19
N GLN A 45 -19.86 38.97 20.61
CA GLN A 45 -19.52 38.70 22.02
C GLN A 45 -18.20 39.37 22.43
N ALA A 46 -17.21 39.50 21.54
CA ALA A 46 -15.97 40.22 21.82
C ALA A 46 -16.20 41.73 22.00
N LEU A 47 -17.05 42.33 21.16
CA LEU A 47 -17.42 43.75 21.26
C LEU A 47 -18.29 44.07 22.49
N ASP A 48 -19.01 43.08 23.01
CA ASP A 48 -19.80 43.19 24.24
C ASP A 48 -19.00 42.79 25.50
N GLY A 49 -17.73 42.38 25.35
CA GLY A 49 -16.83 42.02 26.45
C GLY A 49 -17.07 40.64 27.07
N HIS A 50 -17.92 39.80 26.46
CA HIS A 50 -18.30 38.46 26.93
C HIS A 50 -17.31 37.36 26.51
N LEU A 51 -16.03 37.53 26.85
CA LEU A 51 -14.96 36.62 26.43
C LEU A 51 -15.12 35.18 26.98
N GLU A 52 -15.79 35.01 28.11
CA GLU A 52 -16.11 33.71 28.69
C GLU A 52 -17.01 32.83 27.81
N ARG A 53 -17.81 33.45 26.93
CA ARG A 53 -18.68 32.77 25.96
C ARG A 53 -17.93 32.30 24.71
N LEU A 54 -16.67 32.71 24.55
CA LEU A 54 -15.81 32.35 23.43
C LEU A 54 -14.99 31.07 23.68
N LYS A 55 -15.36 30.25 24.65
CA LYS A 55 -14.75 28.93 24.87
C LYS A 55 -15.30 27.90 23.87
N GLU A 56 -14.50 26.90 23.52
CA GLU A 56 -14.87 25.89 22.51
C GLU A 56 -16.24 25.25 22.76
N ARG A 57 -16.47 24.76 23.98
CA ARG A 57 -17.74 24.15 24.37
C ARG A 57 -18.92 25.11 24.26
N SER A 58 -18.75 26.36 24.68
CA SER A 58 -19.78 27.41 24.61
C SER A 58 -20.16 27.72 23.16
N LEU A 59 -19.17 27.80 22.27
CA LEU A 59 -19.37 28.02 20.83
C LEU A 59 -20.05 26.81 20.17
N GLY A 60 -19.68 25.59 20.57
CA GLY A 60 -20.35 24.36 20.16
C GLY A 60 -21.86 24.40 20.39
N ALA A 61 -22.26 24.80 21.60
CA ALA A 61 -23.67 24.90 21.96
C ALA A 61 -24.36 26.07 21.28
N GLN A 62 -23.80 27.29 21.39
CA GLN A 62 -24.50 28.52 20.99
C GLN A 62 -24.50 28.76 19.47
N VAL A 63 -23.45 28.34 18.76
CA VAL A 63 -23.33 28.56 17.29
C VAL A 63 -23.72 27.31 16.50
N PHE A 64 -23.36 26.13 17.00
CA PHE A 64 -23.54 24.87 16.25
C PHE A 64 -24.65 23.97 16.81
N GLY A 65 -25.38 24.41 17.84
CA GLY A 65 -26.51 23.68 18.41
C GLY A 65 -26.13 22.33 19.04
N ARG A 66 -24.89 22.20 19.52
CA ARG A 66 -24.45 20.99 20.24
C ARG A 66 -24.98 20.97 21.67
N ASP A 67 -25.12 19.76 22.21
CA ASP A 67 -25.43 19.58 23.63
C ASP A 67 -24.34 20.25 24.50
N PRO A 68 -24.65 21.00 25.56
CA PRO A 68 -23.65 21.67 26.39
C PRO A 68 -22.61 20.73 27.01
N GLY A 69 -22.91 19.44 27.18
CA GLY A 69 -22.03 18.41 27.71
C GLY A 69 -21.22 17.66 26.64
N TYR A 70 -21.27 18.06 25.36
CA TYR A 70 -20.58 17.33 24.30
C TYR A 70 -19.05 17.30 24.46
N ASP A 71 -18.45 16.21 24.00
CA ASP A 71 -17.00 16.04 24.00
C ASP A 71 -16.36 16.78 22.81
N THR A 72 -15.72 17.91 23.10
CA THR A 72 -14.98 18.73 22.13
C THR A 72 -13.76 18.01 21.53
N GLY A 73 -13.26 16.96 22.19
CA GLY A 73 -12.18 16.10 21.71
C GLY A 73 -12.63 15.20 20.56
N GLN A 74 -13.84 14.64 20.65
CA GLN A 74 -14.42 13.75 19.64
C GLN A 74 -15.15 14.52 18.53
N ASP A 75 -15.75 15.67 18.83
CA ASP A 75 -16.38 16.53 17.83
C ASP A 75 -15.60 17.85 17.64
N PRO A 76 -14.67 17.91 16.66
CA PRO A 76 -13.85 19.09 16.41
C PRO A 76 -14.58 20.18 15.62
N ILE A 77 -15.92 20.22 15.60
CA ILE A 77 -16.74 21.13 14.79
C ILE A 77 -16.30 22.60 14.90
N VAL A 78 -16.02 23.07 16.12
CA VAL A 78 -15.60 24.45 16.41
C VAL A 78 -14.17 24.70 15.94
N ARG A 79 -13.22 23.82 16.28
CA ARG A 79 -11.80 23.92 15.86
C ARG A 79 -11.66 23.88 14.35
N TYR A 80 -12.42 23.01 13.69
CA TYR A 80 -12.47 22.91 12.24
C TYR A 80 -13.03 24.20 11.60
N THR A 81 -14.16 24.71 12.07
CA THR A 81 -14.73 25.96 11.54
C THR A 81 -13.84 27.18 11.81
N ALA A 82 -13.19 27.24 12.97
CA ALA A 82 -12.21 28.27 13.29
C ALA A 82 -11.03 28.28 12.28
N GLY A 83 -10.49 27.11 11.93
CA GLY A 83 -9.45 27.00 10.90
C GLY A 83 -9.94 27.48 9.53
N GLU A 84 -11.18 27.15 9.19
CA GLU A 84 -11.83 27.55 7.95
C GLU A 84 -12.13 29.08 7.89
N VAL A 85 -12.45 29.71 9.01
CA VAL A 85 -12.58 31.18 9.13
C VAL A 85 -11.21 31.85 8.90
N ARG A 86 -10.14 31.35 9.54
CA ARG A 86 -8.76 31.87 9.35
C ARG A 86 -8.35 31.87 7.88
N LYS A 87 -8.57 30.74 7.20
CA LYS A 87 -8.23 30.59 5.78
C LYS A 87 -8.98 31.60 4.91
N ARG A 88 -10.26 31.85 5.20
CA ARG A 88 -11.09 32.81 4.45
C ARG A 88 -10.73 34.27 4.74
N LEU A 89 -10.45 34.62 5.99
CA LEU A 89 -9.93 35.96 6.34
C LEU A 89 -8.61 36.23 5.62
N ALA A 90 -7.71 35.24 5.59
CA ALA A 90 -6.45 35.35 4.86
C ALA A 90 -6.66 35.55 3.34
N GLN A 91 -7.62 34.84 2.74
CA GLN A 91 -7.99 35.03 1.33
C GLN A 91 -8.56 36.43 1.08
N TYR A 92 -9.48 36.90 1.94
CA TYR A 92 -10.07 38.23 1.84
C TYR A 92 -9.00 39.32 1.84
N TYR A 93 -8.10 39.34 2.83
CA TYR A 93 -7.06 40.37 2.93
C TYR A 93 -5.87 40.20 1.96
N GLN A 94 -5.84 39.15 1.14
CA GLN A 94 -4.86 38.98 0.05
C GLN A 94 -5.37 39.54 -1.29
N GLU A 95 -6.67 39.78 -1.44
CA GLU A 95 -7.24 40.38 -2.64
C GLU A 95 -6.84 41.88 -2.73
N PRO A 96 -6.43 42.38 -3.91
CA PRO A 96 -6.09 43.80 -4.08
C PRO A 96 -7.28 44.71 -3.76
N GLY A 97 -7.02 45.82 -3.06
CA GLY A 97 -8.04 46.79 -2.64
C GLY A 97 -8.40 46.74 -1.15
N HIS A 98 -7.95 45.73 -0.40
CA HIS A 98 -8.17 45.61 1.04
C HIS A 98 -6.98 46.08 1.89
N GLU A 99 -5.93 46.65 1.30
CA GLU A 99 -4.67 46.99 1.98
C GLU A 99 -4.82 48.07 3.06
N HIS A 100 -5.86 48.89 2.95
CA HIS A 100 -6.13 50.03 3.84
C HIS A 100 -7.35 49.79 4.76
N GLU A 101 -7.91 48.58 4.74
CA GLU A 101 -9.06 48.23 5.59
C GLU A 101 -8.64 47.85 7.01
N LEU A 102 -9.57 47.97 7.96
CA LEU A 102 -9.42 47.40 9.29
C LEU A 102 -9.19 45.89 9.16
N ARG A 103 -8.13 45.39 9.81
CA ARG A 103 -7.77 43.98 9.76
C ARG A 103 -8.36 43.23 10.95
N MET A 104 -9.11 42.17 10.65
CA MET A 104 -9.65 41.23 11.63
C MET A 104 -8.86 39.93 11.54
N ASP A 105 -8.12 39.59 12.59
CA ASP A 105 -7.35 38.36 12.70
C ASP A 105 -8.04 37.40 13.68
N PHE A 106 -7.94 36.10 13.41
CA PHE A 106 -8.52 35.05 14.24
C PHE A 106 -7.41 34.11 14.75
N PRO A 107 -6.78 34.39 15.91
CA PRO A 107 -5.55 33.73 16.33
C PRO A 107 -5.67 32.21 16.48
N SER A 108 -4.57 31.48 16.26
CA SER A 108 -4.50 30.04 16.54
C SER A 108 -4.51 29.78 18.05
N GLY A 109 -5.36 28.87 18.52
CA GLY A 109 -5.49 28.55 19.95
C GLY A 109 -6.40 29.49 20.76
N SER A 110 -6.92 30.55 20.13
CA SER A 110 -7.95 31.43 20.68
C SER A 110 -9.16 31.47 19.75
N TYR A 111 -10.33 31.76 20.32
CA TYR A 111 -11.55 32.09 19.56
C TYR A 111 -11.95 33.56 19.75
N VAL A 112 -11.09 34.36 20.39
CA VAL A 112 -11.26 35.81 20.52
C VAL A 112 -10.65 36.48 19.28
N PRO A 113 -11.43 37.22 18.47
CA PRO A 113 -10.88 37.96 17.34
C PRO A 113 -10.02 39.14 17.79
N GLU A 114 -8.97 39.44 17.03
CA GLU A 114 -8.09 40.60 17.22
C GLU A 114 -8.31 41.60 16.07
N PHE A 115 -8.27 42.89 16.39
CA PHE A 115 -8.53 43.97 15.45
C PHE A 115 -7.31 44.89 15.36
N HIS A 116 -6.91 45.24 14.13
CA HIS A 116 -5.78 46.12 13.86
C HIS A 116 -6.17 47.18 12.82
N LEU A 117 -5.79 48.44 13.05
CA LEU A 117 -5.92 49.50 12.05
C LEU A 117 -4.86 49.30 10.96
N ALA A 118 -5.22 49.57 9.70
CA ALA A 118 -4.24 49.61 8.62
C ALA A 118 -3.21 50.73 8.90
N PRO A 119 -1.91 50.50 8.65
CA PRO A 119 -0.92 51.56 8.77
C PRO A 119 -1.25 52.71 7.82
N GLU A 120 -1.27 53.95 8.33
CA GLU A 120 -1.45 55.14 7.48
C GLU A 120 -0.26 55.25 6.49
N PRO A 121 -0.49 55.62 5.21
CA PRO A 121 0.58 55.74 4.24
C PRO A 121 1.51 56.90 4.63
N LEU A 122 2.67 56.58 5.21
CA LEU A 122 3.72 57.57 5.41
C LEU A 122 4.27 58.04 4.05
N PRO A 123 4.51 59.34 3.85
CA PRO A 123 5.10 59.84 2.61
C PRO A 123 6.51 59.26 2.42
N PRO A 124 6.92 58.99 1.16
CA PRO A 124 8.14 58.23 0.88
C PRO A 124 9.39 59.02 1.30
N PRO A 125 10.30 58.45 2.11
CA PRO A 125 11.56 59.09 2.43
C PRO A 125 12.56 59.01 1.26
N PRO A 126 13.52 59.95 1.16
CA PRO A 126 14.51 60.01 0.09
C PRO A 126 15.46 58.80 0.08
N PRO A 127 16.11 58.50 -1.07
CA PRO A 127 16.77 57.22 -1.28
C PRO A 127 18.07 57.12 -0.47
N ALA A 128 17.99 56.49 0.71
CA ALA A 128 19.14 56.04 1.46
C ALA A 128 19.46 54.57 1.12
N SER A 129 20.70 54.39 0.66
CA SER A 129 21.48 53.15 0.51
C SER A 129 20.82 51.84 0.99
N LYS A 130 20.65 50.91 0.04
CA LYS A 130 20.22 49.52 0.26
C LYS A 130 21.08 48.85 1.36
N PRO A 131 20.53 48.42 2.51
CA PRO A 131 21.15 47.35 3.26
C PRO A 131 20.74 46.04 2.60
N ARG A 132 21.74 45.21 2.26
CA ARG A 132 21.56 43.82 1.85
C ARG A 132 20.79 43.06 2.94
N ARG A 133 19.47 42.99 2.85
CA ARG A 133 18.63 42.12 3.69
C ARG A 133 17.70 41.27 2.83
N ARG A 134 18.31 40.49 1.93
CA ARG A 134 17.70 39.31 1.28
C ARG A 134 18.58 38.09 1.57
N VAL A 135 18.51 37.51 2.77
CA VAL A 135 19.00 36.13 3.04
C VAL A 135 18.22 35.42 4.16
N TRP A 136 17.65 36.12 5.16
CA TRP A 136 17.21 35.45 6.40
C TRP A 136 15.83 34.74 6.38
N LEU A 137 14.98 34.95 5.37
CA LEU A 137 13.72 34.19 5.19
C LEU A 137 13.82 33.06 4.17
N ALA A 138 14.88 33.02 3.35
CA ALA A 138 15.15 31.88 2.49
C ALA A 138 15.71 30.70 3.28
N LEU A 139 16.48 30.94 4.35
CA LEU A 139 17.08 29.89 5.18
C LEU A 139 16.06 28.91 5.79
N PRO A 140 14.98 29.31 6.47
CA PRO A 140 14.03 28.35 7.06
C PRO A 140 13.19 27.59 6.01
N ALA A 141 12.79 28.23 4.91
CA ALA A 141 12.04 27.57 3.83
C ALA A 141 12.93 26.62 3.01
N SER A 142 14.19 27.00 2.78
CA SER A 142 15.18 26.12 2.13
C SER A 142 15.51 24.95 3.03
N VAL A 143 15.66 25.16 4.34
CA VAL A 143 15.89 24.09 5.33
C VAL A 143 14.68 23.15 5.40
N LEU A 144 13.45 23.64 5.34
CA LEU A 144 12.25 22.79 5.29
C LEU A 144 12.12 22.03 3.96
N LEU A 145 12.46 22.63 2.83
CA LEU A 145 12.49 21.94 1.53
C LEU A 145 13.64 20.93 1.44
N ILE A 146 14.79 21.24 2.03
CA ILE A 146 15.92 20.32 2.15
C ILE A 146 15.56 19.20 3.13
N LEU A 147 14.88 19.47 4.25
CA LEU A 147 14.40 18.45 5.18
C LEU A 147 13.31 17.59 4.55
N ALA A 148 12.35 18.17 3.84
CA ALA A 148 11.31 17.43 3.13
C ALA A 148 11.92 16.60 2.00
N GLY A 149 12.85 17.18 1.24
CA GLY A 149 13.61 16.48 0.20
C GLY A 149 14.52 15.40 0.80
N ALA A 150 15.17 15.64 1.93
CA ALA A 150 15.99 14.67 2.63
C ALA A 150 15.14 13.56 3.24
N LEU A 151 13.99 13.87 3.85
CA LEU A 151 13.03 12.89 4.35
C LEU A 151 12.43 12.07 3.21
N TRP A 152 12.15 12.69 2.06
CA TRP A 152 11.70 11.99 0.86
C TRP A 152 12.79 11.07 0.31
N VAL A 153 14.02 11.56 0.16
CA VAL A 153 15.18 10.76 -0.27
C VAL A 153 15.51 9.67 0.75
N LEU A 154 15.41 9.93 2.06
CA LEU A 154 15.61 8.96 3.13
C LEU A 154 14.51 7.91 3.12
N SER A 155 13.25 8.30 2.89
CA SER A 155 12.13 7.36 2.74
C SER A 155 12.27 6.48 1.50
N TRP A 156 12.84 7.00 0.41
CA TRP A 156 13.22 6.20 -0.76
C TRP A 156 14.47 5.35 -0.53
N ARG A 157 15.41 5.79 0.30
CA ARG A 157 16.59 5.00 0.70
C ARG A 157 16.24 3.86 1.66
N SER A 158 15.11 3.95 2.36
CA SER A 158 14.59 2.89 3.22
C SER A 158 13.86 1.78 2.46
N ALA A 159 13.57 1.96 1.16
CA ALA A 159 12.93 0.92 0.37
C ALA A 159 13.89 -0.28 0.22
N THR A 160 13.51 -1.40 0.85
CA THR A 160 14.26 -2.64 0.77
C THR A 160 14.26 -3.18 -0.67
N VAL A 161 15.13 -4.14 -0.97
CA VAL A 161 15.12 -4.85 -2.26
C VAL A 161 13.74 -5.48 -2.53
N VAL A 162 13.05 -5.91 -1.48
CA VAL A 162 11.69 -6.47 -1.55
C VAL A 162 10.69 -5.38 -1.95
N ASP A 163 10.75 -4.21 -1.32
CA ASP A 163 9.87 -3.09 -1.69
C ASP A 163 10.05 -2.71 -3.15
N ARG A 164 11.29 -2.62 -3.64
CA ARG A 164 11.58 -2.31 -5.04
C ARG A 164 11.13 -3.40 -6.01
N PHE A 165 11.16 -4.66 -5.60
CA PHE A 165 10.63 -5.76 -6.40
C PHE A 165 9.10 -5.66 -6.50
N TRP A 166 8.43 -5.43 -5.38
CA TRP A 166 6.97 -5.42 -5.29
C TRP A 166 6.32 -4.08 -5.63
N GLU A 167 7.10 -3.01 -5.82
CA GLU A 167 6.58 -1.66 -6.05
C GLU A 167 5.53 -1.55 -7.17
N PRO A 168 5.66 -2.23 -8.33
CA PRO A 168 4.62 -2.21 -9.36
C PRO A 168 3.28 -2.81 -8.94
N VAL A 169 3.26 -3.64 -7.89
CA VAL A 169 2.06 -4.23 -7.29
C VAL A 169 1.52 -3.33 -6.18
N PHE A 170 2.40 -2.76 -5.35
CA PHE A 170 2.01 -1.89 -4.24
C PHE A 170 1.46 -0.54 -4.71
N SER A 171 1.96 -0.03 -5.83
CA SER A 171 1.49 1.22 -6.46
C SER A 171 0.15 1.08 -7.22
N ASP A 172 -0.28 -0.12 -7.60
CA ASP A 172 -1.61 -0.35 -8.18
C ASP A 172 -2.67 -0.28 -7.08
N SER A 173 -3.80 0.40 -7.27
CA SER A 173 -4.86 0.51 -6.24
C SER A 173 -5.74 -0.75 -6.12
N SER A 174 -5.73 -1.61 -7.13
CA SER A 174 -6.53 -2.84 -7.21
C SER A 174 -6.08 -3.88 -6.17
N PRO A 175 -6.96 -4.81 -5.75
CA PRO A 175 -6.55 -5.94 -4.94
C PRO A 175 -5.66 -6.92 -5.73
N VAL A 176 -4.76 -7.61 -5.04
CA VAL A 176 -3.92 -8.65 -5.64
C VAL A 176 -4.72 -9.96 -5.74
N LEU A 177 -4.70 -10.62 -6.90
CA LEU A 177 -5.21 -11.98 -7.03
C LEU A 177 -4.10 -13.00 -6.76
N LEU A 178 -4.29 -13.88 -5.79
CA LEU A 178 -3.47 -15.08 -5.60
C LEU A 178 -4.15 -16.24 -6.35
N SER A 179 -3.66 -16.57 -7.54
CA SER A 179 -4.17 -17.69 -8.35
C SER A 179 -3.39 -18.96 -8.00
N VAL A 180 -4.05 -19.91 -7.37
CA VAL A 180 -3.41 -21.06 -6.71
C VAL A 180 -3.53 -22.32 -7.57
N GLY A 181 -2.39 -22.96 -7.88
CA GLY A 181 -2.37 -24.23 -8.60
C GLY A 181 -3.01 -25.36 -7.81
N GLU A 182 -3.80 -26.18 -8.50
CA GLU A 182 -4.61 -27.25 -7.93
C GLU A 182 -4.03 -28.62 -8.35
N ALA A 183 -3.97 -29.54 -7.40
CA ALA A 183 -3.46 -30.88 -7.64
C ALA A 183 -4.45 -31.66 -8.51
N LYS A 184 -3.91 -32.37 -9.51
CA LYS A 184 -4.68 -33.29 -10.35
C LYS A 184 -4.81 -34.63 -9.59
N VAL A 185 -5.76 -34.68 -8.65
CA VAL A 185 -6.10 -35.87 -7.85
C VAL A 185 -7.27 -36.66 -8.44
N TYR A 186 -7.12 -37.99 -8.50
CA TYR A 186 -8.23 -38.91 -8.75
C TYR A 186 -8.73 -39.47 -7.41
N GLY A 187 -10.04 -39.55 -7.25
CA GLY A 187 -10.71 -40.19 -6.12
C GLY A 187 -11.52 -41.39 -6.57
N PHE A 188 -12.06 -42.17 -5.63
CA PHE A 188 -12.88 -43.34 -5.93
C PHE A 188 -14.38 -42.99 -5.99
N ARG A 189 -15.14 -43.74 -6.79
CA ARG A 189 -16.61 -43.73 -6.79
C ARG A 189 -17.20 -44.37 -5.53
N GLU A 190 -18.47 -44.07 -5.25
CA GLU A 190 -19.24 -44.86 -4.28
C GLU A 190 -19.63 -46.22 -4.87
N PRO A 191 -19.69 -47.30 -4.06
CA PRO A 191 -19.52 -47.33 -2.61
C PRO A 191 -18.06 -47.44 -2.12
N LEU A 192 -17.11 -47.63 -3.04
CA LEU A 192 -15.71 -47.94 -2.72
C LEU A 192 -15.03 -46.82 -1.92
N ARG A 193 -15.29 -45.55 -2.25
CA ARG A 193 -14.80 -44.39 -1.49
C ARG A 193 -15.12 -44.50 0.00
N SER A 194 -16.37 -44.78 0.33
CA SER A 194 -16.83 -44.92 1.71
C SER A 194 -16.20 -46.13 2.42
N GLU A 195 -16.00 -47.23 1.69
CA GLU A 195 -15.33 -48.42 2.23
C GLU A 195 -13.87 -48.14 2.59
N ILE A 196 -13.12 -47.50 1.67
CA ILE A 196 -11.73 -47.09 1.90
C ILE A 196 -11.65 -46.12 3.09
N ALA A 197 -12.57 -45.15 3.19
CA ALA A 197 -12.58 -44.20 4.30
C ALA A 197 -12.79 -44.89 5.66
N LYS A 198 -13.69 -45.90 5.73
CA LYS A 198 -13.91 -46.70 6.95
C LYS A 198 -12.66 -47.49 7.32
N GLN A 199 -12.07 -48.18 6.34
CA GLN A 199 -10.85 -48.96 6.54
C GLN A 199 -9.68 -48.07 7.01
N ALA A 200 -9.51 -46.90 6.41
CA ALA A 200 -8.50 -45.93 6.82
C ALA A 200 -8.71 -45.47 8.27
N ALA A 201 -9.94 -45.15 8.66
CA ALA A 201 -10.26 -44.75 10.04
C ALA A 201 -9.95 -45.85 11.06
N GLU A 202 -10.19 -47.12 10.73
CA GLU A 202 -9.83 -48.27 11.57
C GLU A 202 -8.31 -48.47 11.65
N SER A 203 -7.60 -48.34 10.53
CA SER A 203 -6.12 -48.36 10.49
C SER A 203 -5.52 -47.28 11.40
N TYR A 204 -6.00 -46.04 11.30
CA TYR A 204 -5.53 -44.94 12.15
C TYR A 204 -5.76 -45.21 13.64
N LYS A 205 -6.95 -45.68 14.02
CA LYS A 205 -7.26 -46.04 15.43
C LYS A 205 -6.34 -47.14 15.96
N ALA A 206 -5.93 -48.07 15.10
CA ALA A 206 -5.06 -49.17 15.46
C ALA A 206 -3.55 -48.82 15.36
N GLY A 207 -3.19 -47.59 14.97
CA GLY A 207 -1.79 -47.21 14.74
C GLY A 207 -1.11 -47.99 13.61
N ARG A 208 -1.89 -48.48 12.64
CA ARG A 208 -1.39 -49.26 11.49
C ARG A 208 -1.47 -48.45 10.20
N PRO A 209 -0.62 -48.73 9.20
CA PRO A 209 -0.73 -48.11 7.88
C PRO A 209 -2.10 -48.36 7.24
N VAL A 210 -2.58 -47.40 6.45
CA VAL A 210 -3.76 -47.59 5.60
C VAL A 210 -3.36 -48.52 4.45
N PRO A 211 -4.05 -49.65 4.24
CA PRO A 211 -3.71 -50.59 3.18
C PRO A 211 -3.94 -49.97 1.79
N LEU A 212 -3.07 -50.32 0.85
CA LEU A 212 -3.17 -49.86 -0.54
C LEU A 212 -4.29 -50.60 -1.27
N VAL A 213 -5.15 -49.83 -1.92
CA VAL A 213 -6.18 -50.34 -2.83
C VAL A 213 -5.51 -50.68 -4.17
N LYS A 214 -5.64 -51.92 -4.63
CA LYS A 214 -4.99 -52.42 -5.86
C LYS A 214 -6.03 -52.83 -6.89
N GLY A 215 -5.80 -52.47 -8.16
CA GLY A 215 -6.53 -53.04 -9.30
C GLY A 215 -7.97 -52.55 -9.49
N GLN A 216 -8.26 -51.28 -9.22
CA GLN A 216 -9.60 -50.68 -9.36
C GLN A 216 -9.55 -49.34 -10.12
N LEU A 217 -8.87 -49.32 -11.27
CA LEU A 217 -8.69 -48.08 -12.04
C LEU A 217 -10.02 -47.57 -12.63
N GLU A 218 -10.95 -48.49 -12.91
CA GLU A 218 -12.30 -48.24 -13.38
C GLU A 218 -13.17 -47.45 -12.38
N GLU A 219 -12.81 -47.49 -11.10
CA GLU A 219 -13.51 -46.76 -10.03
C GLU A 219 -12.99 -45.34 -9.83
N LEU A 220 -11.91 -44.96 -10.53
CA LEU A 220 -11.32 -43.63 -10.40
C LEU A 220 -12.15 -42.58 -11.14
N LEU A 221 -12.36 -41.44 -10.48
CA LEU A 221 -12.92 -40.22 -11.04
C LEU A 221 -11.96 -39.05 -10.79
N PRO A 222 -11.86 -38.11 -11.75
CA PRO A 222 -11.13 -36.87 -11.51
C PRO A 222 -11.82 -36.04 -10.42
N VAL A 223 -11.04 -35.53 -9.48
CA VAL A 223 -11.51 -34.66 -8.38
C VAL A 223 -10.78 -33.31 -8.48
N TRP A 224 -11.01 -32.62 -9.59
CA TRP A 224 -10.35 -31.36 -9.90
C TRP A 224 -10.88 -30.24 -9.03
N GLY A 225 -9.98 -29.37 -8.56
CA GLY A 225 -10.33 -28.17 -7.80
C GLY A 225 -10.60 -28.36 -6.32
N GLU A 226 -10.51 -29.59 -5.80
CA GLU A 226 -10.69 -29.86 -4.36
C GLU A 226 -9.38 -29.92 -3.58
N TYR A 227 -8.26 -30.18 -4.27
CA TYR A 227 -6.97 -30.43 -3.63
C TYR A 227 -5.91 -29.44 -4.09
N ILE A 228 -5.14 -28.95 -3.13
CA ILE A 228 -3.94 -28.13 -3.34
C ILE A 228 -2.75 -28.80 -2.65
N ALA A 229 -1.57 -28.70 -3.25
CA ALA A 229 -0.35 -29.21 -2.61
C ALA A 229 -0.01 -28.36 -1.38
N ILE A 230 0.53 -28.99 -0.32
CA ILE A 230 0.80 -28.29 0.95
C ILE A 230 1.74 -27.09 0.77
N GLY A 231 2.76 -27.21 -0.08
CA GLY A 231 3.68 -26.10 -0.38
C GLY A 231 3.00 -24.92 -1.07
N ASN A 232 1.95 -25.15 -1.88
CA ASN A 232 1.12 -24.06 -2.42
C ASN A 232 0.31 -23.38 -1.31
N SER A 233 -0.24 -24.13 -0.34
CA SER A 233 -0.95 -23.56 0.81
C SER A 233 -0.04 -22.69 1.68
N VAL A 234 1.18 -23.16 1.96
CA VAL A 234 2.19 -22.38 2.71
C VAL A 234 2.57 -21.12 1.95
N CYS A 235 2.76 -21.23 0.63
CA CYS A 235 3.03 -20.09 -0.26
C CYS A 235 1.92 -19.04 -0.16
N VAL A 236 0.65 -19.44 -0.27
CA VAL A 236 -0.51 -18.55 -0.10
C VAL A 236 -0.51 -17.87 1.27
N ALA A 237 -0.33 -18.63 2.35
CA ALA A 237 -0.33 -18.08 3.71
C ALA A 237 0.77 -17.03 3.93
N ARG A 238 2.00 -17.33 3.48
CA ARG A 238 3.14 -16.41 3.59
C ARG A 238 2.94 -15.15 2.76
N LEU A 239 2.46 -15.27 1.52
CA LEU A 239 2.17 -14.13 0.66
C LEU A 239 0.98 -13.29 1.18
N ALA A 240 -0.07 -13.92 1.68
CA ALA A 240 -1.21 -13.25 2.30
C ALA A 240 -0.76 -12.39 3.49
N ALA A 241 0.03 -12.97 4.40
CA ALA A 241 0.59 -12.24 5.54
C ALA A 241 1.49 -11.08 5.09
N PHE A 242 2.34 -11.32 4.09
CA PHE A 242 3.22 -10.31 3.51
C PHE A 242 2.43 -9.13 2.89
N LEU A 243 1.42 -9.41 2.06
CA LEU A 243 0.58 -8.39 1.44
C LEU A 243 -0.20 -7.59 2.50
N SER A 244 -0.73 -8.27 3.52
CA SER A 244 -1.45 -7.63 4.63
C SER A 244 -0.56 -6.65 5.39
N ARG A 245 0.70 -7.02 5.66
CA ARG A 245 1.68 -6.14 6.32
C ARG A 245 2.01 -4.89 5.50
N HIS A 246 1.86 -4.94 4.19
CA HIS A 246 2.03 -3.81 3.29
C HIS A 246 0.71 -3.06 3.02
N GLY A 247 -0.35 -3.35 3.78
CA GLY A 247 -1.65 -2.71 3.62
C GLY A 247 -2.34 -3.05 2.29
N LYS A 248 -1.95 -4.15 1.63
CA LYS A 248 -2.50 -4.54 0.34
C LYS A 248 -3.63 -5.55 0.49
N ASN A 249 -4.80 -5.18 -0.03
CA ASN A 249 -5.93 -6.10 -0.18
C ASN A 249 -5.59 -7.18 -1.21
N PHE A 250 -6.05 -8.41 -0.94
CA PHE A 250 -5.88 -9.54 -1.84
C PHE A 250 -7.09 -10.47 -1.78
N SER A 251 -7.19 -11.35 -2.77
CA SER A 251 -8.11 -12.49 -2.78
C SER A 251 -7.37 -13.73 -3.27
N ALA A 252 -7.79 -14.92 -2.84
CA ALA A 252 -7.23 -16.18 -3.31
C ALA A 252 -8.28 -16.98 -4.06
N ARG A 253 -7.89 -17.61 -5.16
CA ARG A 253 -8.75 -18.45 -6.00
C ARG A 253 -7.96 -19.59 -6.61
N GLY A 254 -8.59 -20.76 -6.75
CA GLY A 254 -8.04 -21.87 -7.53
C GLY A 254 -7.81 -21.49 -8.99
N ALA A 255 -6.73 -21.97 -9.58
CA ALA A 255 -6.33 -21.63 -10.94
C ALA A 255 -7.40 -22.02 -11.98
N SER A 256 -8.14 -23.11 -11.75
CA SER A 256 -9.26 -23.52 -12.61
C SER A 256 -10.43 -22.53 -12.61
N ALA A 257 -10.64 -21.82 -11.51
CA ALA A 257 -11.69 -20.80 -11.35
C ALA A 257 -11.20 -19.37 -11.70
N THR A 258 -9.91 -19.18 -11.93
CA THR A 258 -9.35 -17.91 -12.38
C THR A 258 -9.63 -17.70 -13.87
N SER A 259 -10.17 -16.54 -14.24
CA SER A 259 -10.40 -16.14 -15.63
C SER A 259 -9.37 -15.09 -16.11
N LEU A 260 -9.28 -14.90 -17.43
CA LEU A 260 -8.46 -13.80 -17.98
C LEU A 260 -8.98 -12.42 -17.52
N ALA A 261 -10.29 -12.27 -17.32
CA ALA A 261 -10.86 -11.02 -16.82
C ALA A 261 -10.36 -10.70 -15.41
N ASP A 262 -10.25 -11.70 -14.54
CA ASP A 262 -9.68 -11.53 -13.20
C ASP A 262 -8.21 -11.07 -13.28
N LEU A 263 -7.41 -11.69 -14.15
CA LEU A 263 -5.99 -11.33 -14.35
C LEU A 263 -5.79 -9.94 -14.97
N ARG A 264 -6.81 -9.39 -15.66
CA ARG A 264 -6.81 -8.03 -16.20
C ARG A 264 -7.30 -6.98 -15.19
N ALA A 265 -8.03 -7.42 -14.16
CA ALA A 265 -8.61 -6.52 -13.16
C ALA A 265 -7.55 -5.85 -12.28
N GLY A 266 -6.45 -6.55 -11.97
CA GLY A 266 -5.39 -6.05 -11.11
C GLY A 266 -4.12 -6.90 -11.20
N PRO A 267 -3.11 -6.62 -10.35
CA PRO A 267 -1.92 -7.45 -10.26
C PRO A 267 -2.26 -8.86 -9.75
N ALA A 268 -1.50 -9.86 -10.19
CA ALA A 268 -1.72 -11.25 -9.80
C ALA A 268 -0.42 -11.96 -9.43
N VAL A 269 -0.51 -12.90 -8.48
CA VAL A 269 0.54 -13.86 -8.17
C VAL A 269 0.04 -15.25 -8.58
N LEU A 270 0.76 -15.90 -9.49
CA LEU A 270 0.47 -17.26 -9.94
C LEU A 270 1.32 -18.23 -9.11
N ILE A 271 0.66 -19.09 -8.34
CA ILE A 271 1.29 -20.01 -7.40
C ILE A 271 1.23 -21.41 -7.98
N GLY A 272 2.36 -22.11 -7.99
CA GLY A 272 2.50 -23.46 -8.54
C GLY A 272 2.87 -23.50 -10.02
N ALA A 273 3.62 -24.53 -10.41
CA ALA A 273 4.07 -24.76 -11.77
C ALA A 273 3.03 -25.52 -12.60
N PHE A 274 3.21 -26.84 -12.76
CA PHE A 274 2.39 -27.70 -13.63
C PHE A 274 0.95 -27.90 -13.14
N SER A 275 0.66 -27.53 -11.90
CA SER A 275 -0.69 -27.49 -11.30
C SER A 275 -1.46 -26.19 -11.59
N ASN A 276 -0.84 -25.23 -12.29
CA ASN A 276 -1.44 -23.94 -12.59
C ASN A 276 -1.37 -23.62 -14.09
N ASP A 277 -2.49 -23.76 -14.78
CA ASP A 277 -2.58 -23.51 -16.23
C ASP A 277 -2.27 -22.05 -16.61
N TRP A 278 -2.56 -21.08 -15.73
CA TRP A 278 -2.18 -19.69 -15.97
C TRP A 278 -0.67 -19.49 -15.89
N THR A 279 0.01 -20.16 -14.97
CA THR A 279 1.48 -20.15 -14.91
C THR A 279 2.05 -20.68 -16.22
N LEU A 280 1.59 -21.84 -16.70
CA LEU A 280 2.06 -22.44 -17.94
C LEU A 280 1.81 -21.51 -19.15
N ARG A 281 0.61 -20.96 -19.27
CA ARG A 281 0.23 -20.07 -20.38
C ARG A 281 0.96 -18.73 -20.39
N LEU A 282 1.11 -18.09 -19.22
CA LEU A 282 1.68 -16.75 -19.11
C LEU A 282 3.19 -16.74 -18.95
N THR A 283 3.82 -17.89 -18.75
CA THR A 283 5.29 -17.99 -18.80
C THR A 283 5.81 -18.57 -20.10
N ASP A 284 4.91 -19.11 -20.94
CA ASP A 284 5.27 -19.56 -22.28
C ASP A 284 5.79 -18.38 -23.12
N GLY A 285 6.92 -18.61 -23.81
CA GLY A 285 7.59 -17.56 -24.59
C GLY A 285 8.79 -16.92 -23.91
N PHE A 286 8.90 -16.96 -22.58
CA PHE A 286 10.03 -16.34 -21.88
C PHE A 286 11.28 -17.23 -21.85
N ARG A 287 12.43 -16.61 -21.53
CA ARG A 287 13.74 -17.27 -21.52
C ARG A 287 13.75 -18.48 -20.59
N PHE A 288 13.38 -18.28 -19.33
CA PHE A 288 13.19 -19.40 -18.41
C PHE A 288 11.73 -19.82 -18.49
N ALA A 289 11.50 -21.06 -18.89
CA ALA A 289 10.16 -21.59 -19.11
C ALA A 289 10.03 -22.97 -18.46
N LEU A 290 8.79 -23.35 -18.17
CA LEU A 290 8.48 -24.69 -17.71
C LEU A 290 8.46 -25.66 -18.89
N LYS A 291 9.01 -26.86 -18.68
CA LYS A 291 8.94 -27.98 -19.60
C LYS A 291 8.58 -29.22 -18.81
N TYR A 292 7.61 -29.97 -19.31
CA TYR A 292 7.22 -31.25 -18.75
C TYR A 292 7.59 -32.34 -19.75
N ASP A 293 8.46 -33.27 -19.36
CA ASP A 293 8.69 -34.49 -20.13
C ASP A 293 7.64 -35.52 -19.72
N SER A 294 6.61 -35.68 -20.54
CA SER A 294 5.53 -36.65 -20.28
C SER A 294 5.99 -38.11 -20.34
N THR A 295 7.13 -38.40 -20.96
CA THR A 295 7.68 -39.75 -21.08
C THR A 295 8.30 -40.21 -19.78
N ARG A 296 8.98 -39.28 -19.09
CA ARG A 296 9.68 -39.53 -17.82
C ARG A 296 8.94 -38.97 -16.61
N SER A 297 7.83 -38.25 -16.84
CA SER A 297 7.08 -37.48 -15.84
C SER A 297 7.94 -36.45 -15.09
N ILE A 298 8.96 -35.89 -15.77
CA ILE A 298 9.90 -34.94 -15.17
C ILE A 298 9.44 -33.52 -15.46
N GLY A 299 9.22 -32.75 -14.40
CA GLY A 299 9.12 -31.30 -14.48
C GLY A 299 10.51 -30.66 -14.49
N ALA A 300 10.70 -29.66 -15.35
CA ALA A 300 11.94 -28.90 -15.41
C ALA A 300 11.68 -27.42 -15.71
N ILE A 301 12.62 -26.57 -15.28
CA ILE A 301 12.79 -25.21 -15.77
C ILE A 301 13.95 -25.25 -16.75
N TRP A 302 13.77 -24.77 -17.98
CA TRP A 302 14.84 -24.76 -18.97
C TRP A 302 15.15 -23.33 -19.44
N ASP A 303 16.40 -23.12 -19.84
CA ASP A 303 16.84 -21.88 -20.47
C ASP A 303 16.73 -22.01 -22.00
N ARG A 304 15.78 -21.30 -22.60
CA ARG A 304 15.56 -21.32 -24.06
C ARG A 304 16.76 -20.83 -24.86
N THR A 305 17.67 -20.07 -24.24
CA THR A 305 18.90 -19.62 -24.90
C THR A 305 19.99 -20.70 -24.91
N LYS A 306 19.80 -21.78 -24.14
CA LYS A 306 20.71 -22.94 -24.06
C LYS A 306 19.92 -24.24 -24.24
N PRO A 307 19.38 -24.51 -25.45
CA PRO A 307 18.51 -25.66 -25.68
C PRO A 307 19.21 -27.03 -25.51
N GLN A 308 20.55 -27.04 -25.46
CA GLN A 308 21.37 -28.23 -25.21
C GLN A 308 21.46 -28.57 -23.71
N ASP A 309 21.17 -27.63 -22.81
CA ASP A 309 21.20 -27.86 -21.37
C ASP A 309 19.92 -28.59 -20.95
N GLU A 310 20.05 -29.57 -20.05
CA GLU A 310 18.90 -30.31 -19.52
C GLU A 310 17.99 -29.47 -18.60
N GLY A 311 18.40 -28.24 -18.31
CA GLY A 311 17.71 -27.34 -17.38
C GLY A 311 17.86 -27.76 -15.92
N TRP A 312 17.01 -27.17 -15.09
CA TRP A 312 16.87 -27.45 -13.67
C TRP A 312 15.67 -28.36 -13.48
N LYS A 313 15.93 -29.65 -13.23
CA LYS A 313 14.91 -30.70 -13.16
C LYS A 313 14.91 -31.36 -11.79
N VAL A 314 13.71 -31.73 -11.33
CA VAL A 314 13.57 -32.62 -10.17
C VAL A 314 13.78 -34.06 -10.65
N GLY A 315 14.51 -34.87 -9.89
CA GLY A 315 14.94 -36.22 -10.28
C GLY A 315 13.78 -37.19 -10.56
N ASP A 316 14.08 -38.26 -11.28
CA ASP A 316 13.13 -39.22 -11.89
C ASP A 316 12.36 -40.12 -10.89
N VAL A 317 12.29 -39.78 -9.60
CA VAL A 317 11.79 -40.71 -8.57
C VAL A 317 10.77 -40.05 -7.65
N TRP A 318 9.48 -40.29 -7.91
CA TRP A 318 8.42 -40.16 -6.91
C TRP A 318 8.08 -41.55 -6.33
N PRO A 319 7.96 -41.72 -5.00
CA PRO A 319 8.21 -40.72 -3.95
C PRO A 319 9.68 -40.30 -3.90
N HIS A 320 9.92 -39.03 -3.57
CA HIS A 320 11.27 -38.48 -3.50
C HIS A 320 12.10 -39.18 -2.42
N PRO A 321 13.43 -39.31 -2.61
CA PRO A 321 14.31 -39.80 -1.56
C PRO A 321 14.30 -38.86 -0.36
N GLU A 322 14.79 -39.32 0.80
CA GLU A 322 14.83 -38.54 2.03
C GLU A 322 15.54 -37.18 1.86
N THR A 323 16.53 -37.10 0.98
CA THR A 323 17.20 -35.84 0.64
C THR A 323 17.20 -35.63 -0.87
N TRP A 324 16.73 -34.46 -1.30
CA TRP A 324 16.65 -34.09 -2.71
C TRP A 324 16.71 -32.57 -2.87
N THR A 325 16.57 -32.08 -4.10
CA THR A 325 16.56 -30.66 -4.41
C THR A 325 15.39 -30.35 -5.31
N ASP A 326 14.60 -29.37 -4.91
CA ASP A 326 13.58 -28.78 -5.75
C ASP A 326 14.13 -27.51 -6.41
N TYR A 327 13.56 -27.15 -7.55
CA TYR A 327 13.92 -25.96 -8.32
C TYR A 327 12.69 -25.11 -8.53
N GLY A 328 12.86 -23.79 -8.58
CA GLY A 328 11.75 -22.88 -8.78
C GLY A 328 12.10 -21.66 -9.62
N LEU A 329 11.06 -20.95 -10.03
CA LEU A 329 11.14 -19.76 -10.87
C LEU A 329 10.27 -18.64 -10.30
N VAL A 330 10.91 -17.61 -9.77
CA VAL A 330 10.23 -16.37 -9.43
C VAL A 330 10.33 -15.41 -10.61
N SER A 331 9.20 -14.83 -11.01
CA SER A 331 9.18 -13.81 -12.06
C SER A 331 8.37 -12.61 -11.62
N ARG A 332 8.70 -11.42 -12.13
CA ARG A 332 7.82 -10.25 -12.13
C ARG A 332 7.78 -9.68 -13.52
N ILE A 333 6.61 -9.71 -14.13
CA ILE A 333 6.42 -9.43 -15.55
C ILE A 333 5.24 -8.49 -15.72
N ARG A 334 5.43 -7.37 -16.43
CA ARG A 334 4.32 -6.60 -16.98
C ARG A 334 3.83 -7.33 -18.22
N HIS A 335 2.80 -8.16 -18.07
CA HIS A 335 2.41 -9.11 -19.12
C HIS A 335 1.49 -8.44 -20.15
N PRO A 336 1.78 -8.55 -21.48
CA PRO A 336 1.03 -7.84 -22.50
C PRO A 336 -0.44 -8.27 -22.60
N SER A 337 -0.75 -9.55 -22.43
CA SER A 337 -2.13 -10.05 -22.54
C SER A 337 -3.01 -9.73 -21.32
N THR A 338 -2.42 -9.46 -20.15
CA THR A 338 -3.18 -9.01 -18.98
C THR A 338 -3.17 -7.48 -18.84
N GLY A 339 -2.15 -6.81 -19.39
CA GLY A 339 -1.91 -5.38 -19.16
C GLY A 339 -1.48 -5.06 -17.72
N ARG A 340 -1.31 -6.08 -16.88
CA ARG A 340 -1.04 -5.99 -15.44
C ARG A 340 0.30 -6.62 -15.09
N VAL A 341 0.75 -6.36 -13.87
CA VAL A 341 1.92 -7.04 -13.31
C VAL A 341 1.49 -8.43 -12.87
N VAL A 342 2.21 -9.44 -13.35
CA VAL A 342 2.06 -10.83 -12.98
C VAL A 342 3.35 -11.28 -12.32
N ILE A 343 3.24 -11.81 -11.11
CA ILE A 343 4.34 -12.45 -10.38
C ILE A 343 4.13 -13.96 -10.44
N THR A 344 5.19 -14.73 -10.63
CA THR A 344 5.14 -16.19 -10.49
C THR A 344 5.86 -16.59 -9.21
N ALA A 345 5.24 -17.50 -8.46
CA ALA A 345 5.82 -18.16 -7.29
C ALA A 345 5.66 -19.67 -7.49
N LEU A 346 6.61 -20.28 -8.20
CA LEU A 346 6.50 -21.68 -8.60
C LEU A 346 7.74 -22.48 -8.20
N GLY A 347 7.50 -23.69 -7.73
CA GLY A 347 8.44 -24.80 -7.71
C GLY A 347 8.07 -25.84 -8.76
N VAL A 348 9.07 -26.58 -9.25
CA VAL A 348 8.87 -27.76 -10.10
C VAL A 348 8.02 -28.79 -9.35
N ASP A 349 8.32 -29.00 -8.07
CA ASP A 349 7.47 -29.68 -7.11
C ASP A 349 6.91 -28.67 -6.07
N HIS A 350 6.12 -29.16 -5.11
CA HIS A 350 5.43 -28.32 -4.14
C HIS A 350 6.37 -27.62 -3.14
N CYS A 351 7.48 -28.26 -2.75
CA CYS A 351 8.48 -27.68 -1.85
C CYS A 351 9.09 -26.38 -2.42
N GLY A 352 9.30 -26.33 -3.73
CA GLY A 352 9.81 -25.17 -4.42
C GLY A 352 8.82 -24.01 -4.43
N SER A 353 7.50 -24.26 -4.44
CA SER A 353 6.49 -23.19 -4.29
C SER A 353 6.57 -22.53 -2.92
N GLU A 354 6.87 -23.29 -1.87
CA GLU A 354 7.11 -22.77 -0.52
C GLU A 354 8.38 -21.91 -0.48
N ALA A 355 9.50 -22.43 -1.01
CA ALA A 355 10.75 -21.69 -1.12
C ALA A 355 10.62 -20.44 -2.02
N ALA A 356 9.76 -20.44 -3.03
CA ALA A 356 9.48 -19.27 -3.86
C ALA A 356 8.85 -18.14 -3.06
N ALA A 357 7.91 -18.43 -2.14
CA ALA A 357 7.34 -17.42 -1.26
C ALA A 357 8.38 -16.86 -0.30
N GLU A 358 9.30 -17.69 0.17
CA GLU A 358 10.43 -17.25 0.98
C GLU A 358 11.35 -16.29 0.23
N LEU A 359 11.75 -16.64 -0.99
CA LEU A 359 12.55 -15.77 -1.85
C LEU A 359 11.83 -14.44 -2.11
N LEU A 360 10.52 -14.46 -2.35
CA LEU A 360 9.72 -13.28 -2.65
C LEU A 360 9.52 -12.32 -1.46
N THR A 361 9.61 -12.80 -0.23
CA THR A 361 9.26 -12.03 0.98
C THR A 361 10.45 -11.74 1.89
N SER A 362 11.61 -12.34 1.63
CA SER A 362 12.85 -12.13 2.38
C SER A 362 13.77 -11.13 1.69
N ALA A 363 14.14 -10.06 2.41
CA ALA A 363 15.14 -9.10 1.93
C ALA A 363 16.55 -9.69 1.82
N GLU A 364 16.86 -10.72 2.61
CA GLU A 364 18.13 -11.44 2.53
C GLU A 364 18.22 -12.24 1.23
N TYR A 365 17.25 -13.14 0.99
CA TYR A 365 17.30 -14.04 -0.17
C TYR A 365 17.08 -13.29 -1.49
N LEU A 366 16.14 -12.35 -1.53
CA LEU A 366 15.93 -11.54 -2.72
C LEU A 366 17.11 -10.58 -2.96
N GLY A 367 17.71 -10.07 -1.89
CA GLY A 367 18.91 -9.24 -1.94
C GLY A 367 20.12 -9.99 -2.50
N GLU A 368 20.29 -11.25 -2.12
CA GLU A 368 21.30 -12.13 -2.71
C GLU A 368 21.04 -12.38 -4.19
N ALA A 369 19.81 -12.75 -4.57
CA ALA A 369 19.43 -13.00 -5.95
C ALA A 369 19.66 -11.78 -6.86
N LEU A 370 19.37 -10.57 -6.35
CA LEU A 370 19.43 -9.34 -7.13
C LEU A 370 20.73 -8.55 -6.98
N ARG A 371 21.71 -9.07 -6.23
CA ARG A 371 22.96 -8.37 -5.90
C ARG A 371 23.74 -7.89 -7.12
N ASN A 372 23.79 -8.72 -8.17
CA ASN A 372 24.61 -8.48 -9.37
C ASN A 372 23.78 -8.02 -10.58
N VAL A 373 22.52 -7.63 -10.36
CA VAL A 373 21.63 -7.20 -11.43
C VAL A 373 21.89 -5.72 -11.78
N PRO A 374 21.84 -5.32 -13.07
CA PRO A 374 22.06 -3.94 -13.47
C PRO A 374 21.13 -2.93 -12.79
N SER A 375 21.57 -1.68 -12.66
CA SER A 375 20.73 -0.60 -12.14
C SER A 375 19.44 -0.41 -12.96
N GLY A 376 18.38 0.03 -12.30
CA GLY A 376 17.06 0.22 -12.92
C GLY A 376 16.27 -1.07 -13.17
N TRP A 377 16.72 -2.22 -12.65
CA TRP A 377 16.02 -3.50 -12.76
C TRP A 377 14.60 -3.47 -12.17
N ASP A 378 14.36 -2.60 -11.20
CA ASP A 378 13.07 -2.41 -10.54
C ASP A 378 11.96 -1.92 -11.48
N ARG A 379 12.34 -1.38 -12.65
CA ARG A 379 11.41 -0.96 -13.72
C ARG A 379 11.30 -1.97 -14.87
N LYS A 380 12.02 -3.08 -14.80
CA LYS A 380 12.14 -4.09 -15.85
C LYS A 380 11.42 -5.38 -15.49
N ASN A 381 11.22 -6.24 -16.49
CA ASN A 381 10.80 -7.60 -16.23
C ASN A 381 11.98 -8.39 -15.66
N ILE A 382 11.68 -9.35 -14.79
CA ILE A 382 12.71 -10.17 -14.15
C ILE A 382 12.25 -11.60 -13.99
N GLN A 383 13.20 -12.53 -14.16
CA GLN A 383 13.08 -13.94 -13.82
C GLN A 383 14.27 -14.37 -12.97
N ILE A 384 14.02 -15.16 -11.94
CA ILE A 384 14.99 -15.68 -10.98
C ILE A 384 14.75 -17.18 -10.86
N VAL A 385 15.67 -17.98 -11.36
CA VAL A 385 15.70 -19.42 -11.11
C VAL A 385 16.46 -19.67 -9.82
N PHE A 386 15.95 -20.56 -8.97
CA PHE A 386 16.57 -20.92 -7.71
C PHE A 386 16.48 -22.44 -7.46
N SER A 387 17.30 -22.95 -6.54
CA SER A 387 17.14 -24.27 -5.94
C SER A 387 16.81 -24.18 -4.45
N SER A 388 16.20 -25.22 -3.90
CA SER A 388 16.01 -25.40 -2.46
C SER A 388 16.29 -26.86 -2.11
N PRO A 389 17.18 -27.13 -1.14
CA PRO A 389 17.38 -28.49 -0.64
C PRO A 389 16.17 -28.92 0.18
N VAL A 390 15.78 -30.18 0.08
CA VAL A 390 14.64 -30.76 0.82
C VAL A 390 15.11 -31.96 1.62
N VAL A 391 14.70 -32.03 2.89
CA VAL A 391 14.99 -33.15 3.81
C VAL A 391 13.68 -33.66 4.41
N GLY A 392 13.25 -34.86 3.99
CA GLY A 392 11.89 -35.34 4.19
C GLY A 392 10.90 -34.39 3.53
N ASP A 393 10.02 -33.79 4.34
CA ASP A 393 9.09 -32.75 3.90
C ASP A 393 9.55 -31.33 4.29
N ASN A 394 10.77 -31.17 4.82
CA ASN A 394 11.29 -29.89 5.27
C ASN A 394 12.03 -29.17 4.14
N VAL A 395 11.57 -27.96 3.84
CA VAL A 395 12.11 -27.10 2.78
C VAL A 395 13.26 -26.24 3.33
N GLY A 396 14.41 -26.29 2.66
CA GLY A 396 15.57 -25.45 2.97
C GLY A 396 15.57 -24.10 2.25
N PRO A 397 16.55 -23.23 2.55
CA PRO A 397 16.55 -21.87 2.04
C PRO A 397 16.75 -21.82 0.51
N PRO A 398 16.04 -20.93 -0.20
CA PRO A 398 16.20 -20.77 -1.65
C PRO A 398 17.57 -20.17 -2.00
N LYS A 399 18.24 -20.76 -2.98
CA LYS A 399 19.53 -20.30 -3.51
C LYS A 399 19.40 -19.88 -4.97
N PRO A 400 19.70 -18.62 -5.33
CA PRO A 400 19.59 -18.16 -6.71
C PRO A 400 20.62 -18.86 -7.61
N LEU A 401 20.17 -19.32 -8.77
CA LEU A 401 20.99 -20.02 -9.77
C LEU A 401 21.19 -19.20 -11.04
N ALA A 402 20.13 -18.52 -11.49
CA ALA A 402 20.19 -17.68 -12.68
C ALA A 402 19.20 -16.52 -12.57
N VAL A 403 19.58 -15.37 -13.11
CA VAL A 403 18.72 -14.18 -13.17
C VAL A 403 18.73 -13.61 -14.58
N HIS A 404 17.54 -13.24 -15.05
CA HIS A 404 17.36 -12.58 -16.34
C HIS A 404 16.49 -11.34 -16.16
N VAL A 405 16.95 -10.21 -16.69
CA VAL A 405 16.25 -8.92 -16.63
C VAL A 405 16.17 -8.33 -18.03
N TRP A 406 14.99 -7.86 -18.42
CA TRP A 406 14.76 -7.24 -19.73
C TRP A 406 13.82 -6.04 -19.66
#